data_AF-A0AA39HMT3-F1
#
_entry.id   AF-A0AA39HMT3-F1
#
_cell.length_a   1.000
_cell.length_b   1.000
_cell.length_c   1.000
_cell.angle_alpha   90.00
_cell.angle_beta   90.00
_cell.angle_gamma   90.00
#
_symmetry.space_group_name_H-M   'P 1'
#
loop_
_entity.id
_entity.type
_entity.pdbx_description
1 polymer ?
#
loop_
_entity_poly.entity_id
_entity_poly.type
_entity_poly.pdbx_seq_one_letter_code
_entity_poly.pdbx_strand_id
1 'polypeptide(L)'
;MDCTASTSPSTFSFIDSDFKDEPDNTLKCPICLEEFDVPKFLSCCGRSICHANDLLKSEKDAINESLKNTKPKLICEQCDQDMYVDTVYCCVRCDPKKKICSHCVIKDHKLHEIEDITYVPKEEREELVTDITKKVGNIENLTFDSDDFKKCLELTSANYRKAKDILKEVVIDDYQTRDDIERKLSKAKKIIIRVKKDYVNILKLKESIATLERELEVDVSERI
;
A
#
# COMPACT_ATOMS: atom_id res chain seq x y z
N MET A 1 48.15 33.63 -21.54
CA MET A 1 48.05 32.21 -21.13
C MET A 1 46.65 31.80 -21.53
N ASP A 2 46.54 31.27 -22.75
CA ASP A 2 45.26 31.10 -23.43
C ASP A 2 44.83 29.64 -23.33
N CYS A 3 43.64 29.41 -22.78
CA CYS A 3 43.04 28.08 -22.68
C CYS A 3 42.01 27.91 -23.80
N THR A 4 42.36 27.14 -24.82
CA THR A 4 41.47 26.72 -25.91
C THR A 4 40.65 25.50 -25.50
N ALA A 5 39.32 25.61 -25.59
CA ALA A 5 38.39 24.50 -25.44
C ALA A 5 38.42 23.57 -26.66
N SER A 6 38.46 22.26 -26.42
CA SER A 6 38.42 21.19 -27.43
C SER A 6 37.12 20.40 -27.27
N THR A 7 36.25 20.47 -28.27
CA THR A 7 35.05 19.64 -28.39
C THR A 7 35.29 18.57 -29.44
N SER A 8 35.17 17.31 -29.06
CA SER A 8 35.24 16.14 -29.93
C SER A 8 33.84 15.70 -30.40
N PRO A 9 33.67 15.22 -31.65
CA PRO A 9 32.38 14.73 -32.15
C PRO A 9 32.18 13.25 -31.83
N SER A 10 30.97 12.89 -31.38
CA SER A 10 30.54 11.50 -31.21
C SER A 10 30.02 10.95 -32.54
N THR A 11 30.70 9.91 -33.04
CA THR A 11 30.34 9.19 -34.26
C THR A 11 29.27 8.14 -33.94
N PHE A 12 28.06 8.34 -34.44
CA PHE A 12 26.96 7.39 -34.35
C PHE A 12 27.01 6.45 -35.57
N SER A 13 27.44 5.21 -35.36
CA SER A 13 27.50 4.19 -36.41
C SER A 13 26.18 3.41 -36.47
N PHE A 14 25.51 3.48 -37.62
CA PHE A 14 24.36 2.66 -37.99
C PHE A 14 24.78 1.20 -38.18
N ILE A 15 24.04 0.28 -37.57
CA ILE A 15 24.14 -1.17 -37.79
C ILE A 15 23.04 -1.55 -38.77
N ASP A 16 23.41 -1.79 -40.03
CA ASP A 16 22.56 -2.50 -40.99
C ASP A 16 22.76 -4.00 -40.77
N SER A 17 21.71 -4.69 -40.33
CA SER A 17 21.67 -6.15 -40.27
C SER A 17 20.36 -6.60 -40.93
N ASP A 18 20.51 -7.09 -42.16
CA ASP A 18 19.47 -7.78 -42.93
C ASP A 18 19.08 -9.09 -42.22
N PHE A 19 18.15 -8.99 -41.27
CA PHE A 19 17.50 -10.14 -40.64
C PHE A 19 16.25 -10.50 -41.46
N LYS A 20 16.35 -11.56 -42.28
CA LYS A 20 15.20 -12.16 -42.96
C LYS A 20 14.49 -13.11 -41.99
N ASP A 21 13.60 -12.56 -41.17
CA ASP A 21 12.66 -13.38 -40.40
C ASP A 21 11.52 -13.83 -41.31
N GLU A 22 11.53 -15.11 -41.69
CA GLU A 22 10.34 -15.79 -42.22
C GLU A 22 9.25 -15.74 -41.13
N PRO A 23 8.03 -15.23 -41.42
CA PRO A 23 6.99 -15.11 -40.40
C PRO A 23 6.49 -16.49 -39.99
N ASP A 24 6.90 -16.92 -38.79
CA ASP A 24 6.39 -18.09 -38.09
C ASP A 24 4.90 -17.85 -37.77
N ASN A 25 4.02 -18.26 -38.71
CA ASN A 25 2.57 -18.06 -38.65
C ASN A 25 1.86 -19.00 -37.65
N THR A 26 2.59 -19.67 -36.77
CA THR A 26 2.04 -20.59 -35.78
C THR A 26 1.38 -19.82 -34.65
N LEU A 27 0.07 -20.02 -34.52
CA LEU A 27 -0.73 -19.40 -33.48
C LEU A 27 -0.30 -19.96 -32.11
N LYS A 28 0.28 -19.09 -31.29
CA LYS A 28 0.73 -19.42 -29.92
C LYS A 28 -0.25 -18.86 -28.90
N CYS A 29 -0.41 -19.58 -27.78
CA CYS A 29 -1.25 -19.15 -26.68
C CYS A 29 -0.64 -17.91 -26.02
N PRO A 30 -1.39 -16.80 -25.84
CA PRO A 30 -0.84 -15.57 -25.26
C PRO A 30 -0.48 -15.68 -23.77
N ILE A 31 -0.83 -16.79 -23.11
CA ILE A 31 -0.57 -17.01 -21.69
C ILE A 31 0.70 -17.85 -21.48
N CYS A 32 0.80 -19.00 -22.14
CA CYS A 32 1.96 -19.90 -22.00
C CYS A 32 2.98 -19.79 -23.15
N LEU A 33 2.66 -19.08 -24.23
CA LEU A 33 3.47 -18.92 -25.44
C LEU A 33 3.76 -20.21 -26.23
N GLU A 34 3.10 -21.32 -25.88
CA GLU A 34 3.16 -22.58 -26.61
C GLU A 34 2.13 -22.61 -27.75
N GLU A 35 2.38 -23.45 -28.76
CA GLU A 35 1.45 -23.68 -29.87
C GLU A 35 0.13 -24.30 -29.39
N PHE A 36 -0.99 -23.91 -30.01
CA PHE A 36 -2.29 -24.47 -29.65
C PHE A 36 -2.42 -25.91 -30.11
N ASP A 37 -2.53 -26.85 -29.16
CA ASP A 37 -2.95 -28.23 -29.46
C ASP A 37 -4.47 -28.30 -29.71
N VAL A 38 -5.27 -27.75 -28.79
CA VAL A 38 -6.73 -27.55 -28.95
C VAL A 38 -7.12 -26.16 -28.42
N PRO A 39 -7.32 -25.14 -29.29
CA PRO A 39 -7.69 -23.80 -28.86
C PRO A 39 -9.15 -23.73 -28.41
N LYS A 40 -9.39 -23.21 -27.21
CA LYS A 40 -10.74 -22.90 -26.71
C LYS A 40 -11.02 -21.41 -26.88
N PHE A 41 -12.15 -21.08 -27.51
CA PHE A 41 -12.59 -19.71 -27.68
C PHE A 41 -13.30 -19.19 -26.43
N LEU A 42 -12.85 -18.03 -25.93
CA LEU A 42 -13.52 -17.30 -24.87
C LEU A 42 -14.72 -16.54 -25.45
N SER A 43 -15.92 -16.83 -24.94
CA SER A 43 -17.17 -16.19 -25.39
C SER A 43 -17.21 -14.67 -25.16
N CYS A 44 -16.43 -14.15 -24.20
CA CYS A 44 -16.45 -12.73 -23.85
C CYS A 44 -15.67 -11.83 -24.81
N CYS A 45 -14.65 -12.35 -25.49
CA CYS A 45 -13.73 -11.52 -26.28
C CYS A 45 -13.23 -12.17 -27.57
N GLY A 46 -13.71 -13.39 -27.89
CA GLY A 46 -13.31 -14.12 -29.09
C GLY A 46 -11.84 -14.55 -29.12
N ARG A 47 -11.10 -14.38 -28.02
CA ARG A 47 -9.70 -14.80 -27.92
C ARG A 47 -9.59 -16.29 -27.64
N SER A 48 -8.53 -16.93 -28.14
CA SER A 48 -8.23 -18.34 -27.90
C SER A 48 -7.24 -18.53 -26.76
N ILE A 49 -7.51 -19.49 -25.88
CA ILE A 49 -6.59 -19.95 -24.82
C ILE A 49 -6.40 -21.47 -24.92
N CYS A 50 -5.27 -22.00 -24.45
CA CYS A 50 -5.05 -23.45 -24.42
C CYS A 50 -5.89 -24.11 -23.32
N HIS A 51 -6.27 -25.37 -23.53
CA HIS A 51 -7.11 -26.14 -22.60
C HIS A 51 -6.52 -26.26 -21.19
N ALA A 52 -5.19 -26.39 -21.07
CA ALA A 52 -4.51 -26.44 -19.77
C ALA A 52 -4.73 -25.16 -18.93
N ASN A 53 -4.75 -23.99 -19.56
CA ASN A 53 -4.99 -22.72 -18.87
C ASN A 53 -6.46 -22.52 -18.46
N ASP A 54 -7.41 -23.17 -19.13
CA ASP A 54 -8.83 -23.17 -18.78
C ASP A 54 -9.10 -24.00 -17.51
N LEU A 55 -8.44 -25.16 -17.38
CA LEU A 55 -8.50 -26.00 -16.17
C LEU A 55 -7.90 -25.31 -14.94
N LEU A 56 -6.76 -24.62 -15.11
CA LEU A 56 -6.16 -23.81 -14.05
C LEU A 56 -7.06 -22.67 -13.59
N LYS A 57 -7.93 -22.16 -14.47
CA LYS A 57 -8.90 -21.12 -14.11
C LYS A 57 -10.07 -21.70 -13.31
N SER A 58 -10.62 -22.83 -13.73
CA SER A 58 -11.71 -23.50 -13.01
C SER A 58 -11.30 -24.01 -11.63
N GLU A 59 -10.07 -24.52 -11.47
CA GLU A 59 -9.55 -24.94 -10.16
C GLU A 59 -9.34 -23.76 -9.22
N LYS A 60 -8.80 -22.64 -9.75
CA LYS A 60 -8.65 -21.40 -8.97
C LYS A 60 -10.01 -20.85 -8.53
N ASP A 61 -11.02 -20.89 -9.38
CA ASP A 61 -12.37 -20.43 -9.05
C ASP A 61 -13.00 -21.32 -7.96
N ALA A 62 -12.85 -22.65 -8.04
CA ALA A 62 -13.33 -23.59 -7.02
C ALA A 62 -12.60 -23.46 -5.66
N ILE A 63 -11.28 -23.24 -5.67
CA ILE A 63 -10.49 -22.99 -4.46
C ILE A 63 -10.90 -21.65 -3.82
N ASN A 64 -11.11 -20.62 -4.63
CA ASN A 64 -11.51 -19.30 -4.16
C ASN A 64 -12.94 -19.30 -3.57
N GLU A 65 -13.83 -20.16 -4.08
CA GLU A 65 -15.18 -20.34 -3.53
C GLU A 65 -15.19 -21.15 -2.22
N SER A 66 -14.31 -22.15 -2.09
CA SER A 66 -14.10 -22.88 -0.83
C SER A 66 -13.48 -22.00 0.27
N LEU A 67 -12.54 -21.13 -0.08
CA LEU A 67 -11.91 -20.17 0.84
C LEU A 67 -12.86 -19.09 1.35
N LYS A 68 -13.91 -18.74 0.59
CA LYS A 68 -14.93 -17.76 1.02
C LYS A 68 -15.78 -18.24 2.19
N ASN A 69 -15.81 -19.55 2.48
CA ASN A 69 -16.66 -20.12 3.53
C ASN A 69 -15.89 -20.48 4.81
N THR A 70 -14.56 -20.41 4.81
CA THR A 70 -13.79 -20.59 6.05
C THR A 70 -13.88 -19.33 6.89
N LYS A 71 -14.76 -19.37 7.91
CA LYS A 71 -14.76 -18.36 8.98
C LYS A 71 -13.33 -18.18 9.49
N PRO A 72 -12.85 -16.93 9.63
CA PRO A 72 -11.50 -16.69 10.12
C PRO A 72 -11.35 -17.21 11.54
N LYS A 73 -10.12 -17.60 11.84
CA LYS A 73 -9.72 -18.14 13.14
C LYS A 73 -8.76 -17.17 13.82
N LEU A 74 -8.86 -17.10 15.13
CA LEU A 74 -7.98 -16.36 16.04
C LEU A 74 -7.37 -17.33 17.04
N ILE A 75 -6.23 -16.96 17.63
CA ILE A 75 -5.57 -17.77 18.65
C ILE A 75 -5.95 -17.25 20.04
N CYS A 76 -6.25 -18.16 20.96
CA CYS A 76 -6.49 -17.83 22.36
C CYS A 76 -5.21 -17.38 23.04
N GLU A 77 -5.20 -16.17 23.58
CA GLU A 77 -4.03 -15.61 24.28
C GLU A 77 -3.79 -16.25 25.67
N GLN A 78 -4.57 -17.27 26.03
CA GLN A 78 -4.43 -17.99 27.29
C GLN A 78 -4.04 -19.46 27.12
N CYS A 79 -4.56 -20.14 26.10
CA CYS A 79 -4.29 -21.56 25.87
C CYS A 79 -3.72 -21.87 24.48
N ASP A 80 -3.46 -20.85 23.67
CA ASP A 80 -2.93 -20.94 22.29
C ASP A 80 -3.74 -21.83 21.33
N GLN A 81 -5.01 -22.09 21.65
CA GLN A 81 -5.92 -22.84 20.78
C GLN A 81 -6.61 -21.91 19.78
N ASP A 82 -6.82 -22.43 18.56
CA ASP A 82 -7.64 -21.78 17.55
C ASP A 82 -9.09 -21.65 18.01
N MET A 83 -9.68 -20.48 17.78
CA MET A 83 -11.09 -20.19 18.00
C MET A 83 -11.67 -19.41 16.83
N TYR A 84 -12.98 -19.48 16.68
CA TYR A 84 -13.67 -18.67 15.68
C TYR A 84 -13.92 -17.26 16.21
N VAL A 85 -13.85 -16.27 15.31
CA VAL A 85 -14.05 -14.85 15.65
C VAL A 85 -15.37 -14.58 16.38
N ASP A 86 -16.44 -15.30 16.02
CA ASP A 86 -17.77 -15.18 16.63
C ASP A 86 -17.86 -15.76 18.04
N THR A 87 -16.79 -16.39 18.54
CA THR A 87 -16.71 -17.03 19.86
C THR A 87 -15.52 -16.51 20.68
N VAL A 88 -15.19 -15.24 20.51
CA VAL A 88 -14.12 -14.56 21.27
C VAL A 88 -14.71 -13.74 22.40
N TYR A 89 -14.18 -13.96 23.59
CA TYR A 89 -14.60 -13.28 24.82
C TYR A 89 -13.43 -12.49 25.40
N CYS A 90 -13.73 -11.55 26.28
CA CYS A 90 -12.76 -10.92 27.17
C CYS A 90 -13.25 -10.95 28.62
N CYS A 91 -12.30 -10.92 29.55
CA CYS A 91 -12.60 -10.95 30.99
C CYS A 91 -12.34 -9.57 31.59
N VAL A 92 -13.40 -8.84 31.94
CA VAL A 92 -13.34 -7.46 32.45
C VAL A 92 -12.43 -7.33 33.67
N ARG A 93 -12.41 -8.36 34.53
CA ARG A 93 -11.61 -8.38 35.77
C ARG A 93 -10.12 -8.67 35.58
N CYS A 94 -9.73 -9.39 34.54
CA CYS A 94 -8.35 -9.83 34.34
C CYS A 94 -7.63 -8.88 33.39
N ASP A 95 -8.11 -8.85 32.16
CA ASP A 95 -7.64 -7.96 31.11
C ASP A 95 -8.77 -7.84 30.06
N PRO A 96 -9.44 -6.69 29.94
CA PRO A 96 -10.53 -6.50 28.99
C PRO A 96 -10.07 -6.53 27.53
N LYS A 97 -8.75 -6.47 27.28
CA LYS A 97 -8.18 -6.52 25.91
C LYS A 97 -7.75 -7.93 25.51
N LYS A 98 -7.61 -8.83 26.48
CA LYS A 98 -7.13 -10.19 26.24
C LYS A 98 -8.22 -11.04 25.60
N LYS A 99 -7.90 -11.65 24.45
CA LYS A 99 -8.83 -12.50 23.68
C LYS A 99 -8.78 -13.93 24.18
N ILE A 100 -9.88 -14.40 24.77
CA ILE A 100 -9.98 -15.75 25.35
C ILE A 100 -11.10 -16.57 24.70
N CYS A 101 -10.88 -17.88 24.61
CA CYS A 101 -11.87 -18.82 24.08
C CYS A 101 -12.88 -19.21 25.16
N SER A 102 -14.03 -19.74 24.74
CA SER A 102 -15.09 -20.25 25.63
C SER A 102 -14.60 -21.28 26.66
N HIS A 103 -13.60 -22.10 26.30
CA HIS A 103 -13.05 -23.08 27.22
C HIS A 103 -12.30 -22.42 28.39
N CYS A 104 -11.47 -21.43 28.12
CA CYS A 104 -10.79 -20.65 29.17
C CYS A 104 -11.80 -19.90 30.04
N VAL A 105 -12.86 -19.34 29.44
CA VAL A 105 -13.95 -18.70 30.16
C VAL A 105 -14.54 -19.62 31.23
N ILE A 106 -14.88 -20.86 30.86
CA ILE A 106 -15.51 -21.83 31.77
C ILE A 106 -14.53 -22.36 32.82
N LYS A 107 -13.28 -22.60 32.43
CA LYS A 107 -12.27 -23.25 33.28
C LYS A 107 -11.65 -22.31 34.29
N ASP A 108 -11.15 -21.17 33.83
CA ASP A 108 -10.30 -20.27 34.61
C ASP A 108 -11.03 -18.96 35.01
N HIS A 109 -12.11 -18.59 34.31
CA HIS A 109 -12.81 -17.31 34.51
C HIS A 109 -14.28 -17.47 34.96
N LYS A 110 -14.64 -18.62 35.55
CA LYS A 110 -16.02 -18.97 35.92
C LYS A 110 -16.73 -17.95 36.83
N LEU A 111 -15.97 -17.24 37.66
CA LEU A 111 -16.47 -16.24 38.62
C LEU A 111 -16.18 -14.80 38.21
N HIS A 112 -15.63 -14.60 37.01
CA HIS A 112 -15.33 -13.28 36.49
C HIS A 112 -16.46 -12.80 35.58
N GLU A 113 -16.53 -11.48 35.42
CA GLU A 113 -17.41 -10.85 34.46
C GLU A 113 -16.78 -10.99 33.07
N ILE A 114 -17.57 -11.55 32.15
CA ILE A 114 -17.16 -11.89 30.79
C ILE A 114 -18.02 -11.11 29.82
N GLU A 115 -17.38 -10.48 28.84
CA GLU A 115 -18.03 -9.72 27.79
C GLU A 115 -17.66 -10.29 26.42
N ASP A 116 -18.58 -10.16 25.46
CA ASP A 116 -18.35 -10.51 24.08
C ASP A 116 -17.55 -9.41 23.38
N ILE A 117 -16.53 -9.79 22.60
CA ILE A 117 -15.78 -8.81 21.83
C ILE A 117 -16.61 -8.36 20.63
N THR A 118 -17.01 -7.09 20.66
CA THR A 118 -17.74 -6.48 19.55
C THR A 118 -16.76 -5.88 18.53
N TYR A 119 -16.82 -6.38 17.30
CA TYR A 119 -16.07 -5.83 16.17
C TYR A 119 -16.86 -4.70 15.51
N VAL A 120 -16.15 -3.68 15.04
CA VAL A 120 -16.77 -2.53 14.39
C VAL A 120 -17.12 -2.90 12.94
N PRO A 121 -18.36 -2.66 12.47
CA PRO A 121 -18.77 -2.98 11.10
C PRO A 121 -18.01 -2.12 10.08
N LYS A 122 -17.83 -2.67 8.87
CA LYS A 122 -16.99 -2.07 7.83
C LYS A 122 -17.39 -0.63 7.48
N GLU A 123 -18.69 -0.37 7.38
CA GLU A 123 -19.26 0.93 7.02
C GLU A 123 -18.83 2.01 8.02
N GLU A 124 -18.84 1.68 9.31
CA GLU A 124 -18.42 2.59 10.37
C GLU A 124 -16.89 2.81 10.34
N ARG A 125 -16.10 1.79 10.01
CA ARG A 125 -14.64 1.95 9.82
C ARG A 125 -14.32 2.89 8.66
N GLU A 126 -15.02 2.74 7.54
CA GLU A 126 -14.88 3.61 6.37
C GLU A 126 -15.23 5.06 6.68
N GLU A 127 -16.30 5.30 7.46
CA GLU A 127 -16.67 6.65 7.90
C GLU A 127 -15.57 7.30 8.74
N LEU A 128 -15.04 6.57 9.75
CA LEU A 128 -13.97 7.05 10.62
C LEU A 128 -12.69 7.39 9.85
N VAL A 129 -12.33 6.58 8.85
CA VAL A 129 -11.16 6.81 7.99
C VAL A 129 -11.39 7.99 7.04
N THR A 130 -12.62 8.17 6.56
CA THR A 130 -12.99 9.26 5.64
C THR A 130 -12.86 10.63 6.32
N ASP A 131 -13.30 10.78 7.57
CA ASP A 131 -13.14 12.03 8.33
C ASP A 131 -11.66 12.46 8.45
N ILE A 132 -10.78 11.49 8.71
CA ILE A 132 -9.34 11.74 8.81
C ILE A 132 -8.75 12.13 7.46
N THR A 133 -9.13 11.39 6.41
CA THR A 133 -8.62 11.62 5.05
C THR A 133 -9.05 13.00 4.53
N LYS A 134 -10.28 13.45 4.82
CA LYS A 134 -10.75 14.81 4.51
C LYS A 134 -9.91 15.88 5.22
N LYS A 135 -9.58 15.68 6.50
CA LYS A 135 -8.76 16.62 7.29
C LYS A 135 -7.29 16.66 6.85
N VAL A 136 -6.81 15.62 6.19
CA VAL A 136 -5.42 15.54 5.70
C VAL A 136 -5.17 16.55 4.58
N GLY A 137 -6.15 16.84 3.73
CA GLY A 137 -5.99 17.74 2.58
C GLY A 137 -5.10 17.15 1.48
N ASN A 138 -5.16 17.73 0.28
CA ASN A 138 -4.41 17.28 -0.90
C ASN A 138 -2.92 17.67 -0.78
N ILE A 139 -2.15 16.94 0.03
CA ILE A 139 -0.68 17.07 0.11
C ILE A 139 -0.01 16.55 -1.19
N GLU A 140 -0.74 15.81 -2.04
CA GLU A 140 -0.20 15.02 -3.15
C GLU A 140 0.26 15.81 -4.38
N ASN A 141 0.01 17.12 -4.45
CA ASN A 141 0.22 17.89 -5.69
C ASN A 141 1.48 18.78 -5.70
N LEU A 142 2.41 18.58 -4.77
CA LEU A 142 3.54 19.49 -4.62
C LEU A 142 4.82 18.85 -5.17
N THR A 143 5.21 19.31 -6.36
CA THR A 143 6.46 18.97 -7.01
C THR A 143 7.51 20.05 -6.72
N PHE A 144 8.77 19.64 -6.59
CA PHE A 144 9.89 20.54 -6.42
C PHE A 144 10.93 20.21 -7.48
N ASP A 145 11.40 21.25 -8.18
CA ASP A 145 12.33 21.09 -9.30
C ASP A 145 13.80 21.01 -8.85
N SER A 146 14.11 21.41 -7.60
CA SER A 146 15.47 21.34 -7.04
C SER A 146 15.75 19.96 -6.42
N ASP A 147 16.88 19.37 -6.82
CA ASP A 147 17.39 18.11 -6.28
C ASP A 147 17.71 18.20 -4.78
N ASP A 148 17.99 19.39 -4.24
CA ASP A 148 18.37 19.59 -2.84
C ASP A 148 17.23 19.23 -1.87
N PHE A 149 15.98 19.41 -2.30
CA PHE A 149 14.80 19.09 -1.50
C PHE A 149 14.24 17.69 -1.76
N LYS A 150 14.73 17.01 -2.81
CA LYS A 150 14.21 15.71 -3.25
C LYS A 150 14.24 14.66 -2.14
N LYS A 151 15.35 14.55 -1.42
CA LYS A 151 15.50 13.57 -0.32
C LYS A 151 14.56 13.85 0.85
N CYS A 152 14.35 15.12 1.21
CA CYS A 152 13.41 15.51 2.25
C CYS A 152 11.96 15.18 1.85
N LEU A 153 11.61 15.39 0.59
CA LEU A 153 10.29 15.05 0.04
C LEU A 153 10.06 13.55 -0.05
N GLU A 154 11.08 12.77 -0.43
CA GLU A 154 11.01 11.31 -0.45
C GLU A 154 10.70 10.74 0.95
N LEU A 155 11.41 11.21 1.98
CA LEU A 155 11.15 10.81 3.37
C LEU A 155 9.76 11.23 3.85
N THR A 156 9.36 12.46 3.54
CA THR A 156 8.03 12.99 3.88
C THR A 156 6.93 12.18 3.20
N SER A 157 7.12 11.84 1.93
CA SER A 157 6.20 11.01 1.13
C SER A 157 6.16 9.57 1.63
N ALA A 158 7.29 9.00 2.05
CA ALA A 158 7.34 7.67 2.65
C ALA A 158 6.53 7.61 3.96
N ASN A 159 6.68 8.62 4.82
CA ASN A 159 5.88 8.75 6.04
C ASN A 159 4.38 8.91 5.73
N TYR A 160 4.05 9.68 4.69
CA TYR A 160 2.67 9.84 4.26
C TYR A 160 2.05 8.53 3.75
N ARG A 161 2.78 7.77 2.92
CA ARG A 161 2.36 6.43 2.49
C ARG A 161 2.12 5.51 3.66
N LYS A 162 3.03 5.48 4.64
CA LYS A 162 2.86 4.70 5.88
C LYS A 162 1.57 5.06 6.62
N ALA A 163 1.20 6.34 6.69
CA ALA A 163 -0.08 6.74 7.30
C ALA A 163 -1.28 6.24 6.47
N LYS A 164 -1.23 6.35 5.13
CA LYS A 164 -2.25 5.82 4.23
C LYS A 164 -2.41 4.30 4.37
N ASP A 165 -1.32 3.56 4.50
CA ASP A 165 -1.35 2.10 4.64
C ASP A 165 -2.03 1.70 5.95
N ILE A 166 -1.75 2.40 7.06
CA ILE A 166 -2.48 2.20 8.34
C ILE A 166 -3.99 2.45 8.16
N LEU A 167 -4.37 3.51 7.44
CA LEU A 167 -5.78 3.82 7.19
C LEU A 167 -6.46 2.75 6.32
N LYS A 168 -5.77 2.22 5.30
CA LYS A 168 -6.27 1.11 4.48
C LYS A 168 -6.42 -0.17 5.29
N GLU A 169 -5.46 -0.47 6.16
CA GLU A 169 -5.48 -1.63 7.05
C GLU A 169 -6.71 -1.60 7.98
N VAL A 170 -7.13 -0.42 8.45
CA VAL A 170 -8.36 -0.26 9.26
C VAL A 170 -9.62 -0.63 8.48
N VAL A 171 -9.67 -0.33 7.18
CA VAL A 171 -10.85 -0.66 6.35
C VAL A 171 -10.88 -2.14 6.00
N ILE A 172 -9.72 -2.71 5.63
CA ILE A 172 -9.61 -4.07 5.09
C ILE A 172 -9.81 -5.15 6.15
N ASP A 173 -9.36 -4.91 7.39
CA ASP A 173 -9.42 -5.90 8.47
C ASP A 173 -10.77 -5.83 9.21
N ASP A 174 -11.58 -6.88 9.03
CA ASP A 174 -12.91 -7.00 9.61
C ASP A 174 -12.93 -7.27 11.12
N TYR A 175 -11.78 -7.60 11.72
CA TYR A 175 -11.68 -8.14 13.08
C TYR A 175 -11.02 -7.16 14.05
N GLN A 176 -11.40 -5.89 13.94
CA GLN A 176 -10.90 -4.82 14.78
C GLN A 176 -11.96 -4.34 15.78
N THR A 177 -11.54 -4.21 17.03
CA THR A 177 -12.34 -3.55 18.07
C THR A 177 -12.26 -2.02 17.90
N ARG A 178 -13.19 -1.29 18.54
CA ARG A 178 -13.16 0.18 18.55
C ARG A 178 -11.82 0.72 19.08
N ASP A 179 -11.30 0.14 20.15
CA ASP A 179 -10.00 0.49 20.75
C ASP A 179 -8.83 0.30 19.76
N ASP A 180 -8.85 -0.80 18.99
CA ASP A 180 -7.80 -1.09 18.00
C ASP A 180 -7.81 -0.05 16.88
N ILE A 181 -9.01 0.26 16.38
CA ILE A 181 -9.23 1.28 15.35
C ILE A 181 -8.75 2.62 15.86
N GLU A 182 -9.22 3.08 17.03
CA GLU A 182 -8.82 4.37 17.61
C GLU A 182 -7.31 4.50 17.78
N ARG A 183 -6.65 3.42 18.20
CA ARG A 183 -5.18 3.37 18.33
C ARG A 183 -4.49 3.52 16.98
N LYS A 184 -4.93 2.78 15.95
CA LYS A 184 -4.40 2.87 14.58
C LYS A 184 -4.63 4.25 13.99
N LEU A 185 -5.85 4.79 14.13
CA LEU A 185 -6.22 6.13 13.66
C LEU A 185 -5.43 7.22 14.38
N SER A 186 -5.22 7.12 15.69
CA SER A 186 -4.38 8.05 16.46
C SER A 186 -2.93 8.03 15.98
N LYS A 187 -2.37 6.84 15.71
CA LYS A 187 -1.03 6.69 15.13
C LYS A 187 -0.93 7.32 13.74
N ALA A 188 -1.89 7.06 12.85
CA ALA A 188 -1.94 7.67 11.52
C ALA A 188 -2.03 9.20 11.61
N LYS A 189 -2.93 9.73 12.45
CA LYS A 189 -3.07 11.18 12.72
C LYS A 189 -1.75 11.83 13.14
N LYS A 190 -1.01 11.21 14.08
CA LYS A 190 0.30 11.72 14.52
C LYS A 190 1.31 11.79 13.37
N ILE A 191 1.35 10.78 12.50
CA ILE A 191 2.24 10.77 11.33
C ILE A 191 1.85 11.88 10.36
N ILE A 192 0.55 12.03 10.06
CA ILE A 192 0.03 13.08 9.18
C ILE A 192 0.36 14.48 9.70
N ILE A 193 0.18 14.73 10.99
CA ILE A 193 0.53 16.03 11.61
C ILE A 193 2.02 16.33 11.45
N ARG A 194 2.88 15.34 11.66
CA ARG A 194 4.33 15.48 11.45
C ARG A 194 4.65 15.79 9.99
N VAL A 195 4.09 15.00 9.05
CA VAL A 195 4.24 15.23 7.59
C VAL A 195 3.84 16.65 7.21
N LYS A 196 2.71 17.17 7.69
CA LYS A 196 2.28 18.56 7.45
C LYS A 196 3.29 19.58 7.97
N LYS A 197 3.81 19.36 9.18
CA LYS A 197 4.82 20.26 9.78
C LYS A 197 6.11 20.25 8.98
N ASP A 198 6.62 19.07 8.63
CA ASP A 198 7.84 18.91 7.83
C ASP A 198 7.67 19.59 6.46
N TYR A 199 6.49 19.43 5.86
CA TYR A 199 6.14 20.06 4.60
C TYR A 199 6.18 21.60 4.66
N VAL A 200 5.56 22.20 5.68
CA VAL A 200 5.60 23.67 5.89
C VAL A 200 7.03 24.16 6.12
N ASN A 201 7.85 23.39 6.84
CA ASN A 201 9.25 23.75 7.08
C ASN A 201 10.07 23.71 5.77
N ILE A 202 9.85 22.69 4.92
CA ILE A 202 10.50 22.59 3.61
C ILE A 202 10.17 23.81 2.74
N LEU A 203 8.90 24.22 2.70
CA LEU A 203 8.50 25.42 1.95
C LEU A 203 9.19 26.69 2.44
N LYS A 204 9.23 26.91 3.76
CA LYS A 204 9.93 28.07 4.34
C LYS A 204 11.42 28.09 4.02
N LEU A 205 12.06 26.93 4.05
CA LEU A 205 13.48 26.82 3.69
C LEU A 205 13.70 27.14 2.21
N LYS A 206 12.83 26.65 1.32
CA LYS A 206 12.86 26.98 -0.10
C LYS A 206 12.75 28.48 -0.35
N GLU A 207 11.79 29.14 0.29
CA GLU A 207 11.62 30.61 0.20
C GLU A 207 12.84 31.37 0.72
N SER A 208 13.45 30.88 1.80
CA SER A 208 14.66 31.47 2.37
C SER A 208 15.86 31.35 1.42
N ILE A 209 16.06 30.18 0.82
CA ILE A 209 17.13 29.96 -0.18
C ILE A 209 16.92 30.88 -1.39
N ALA A 210 15.71 30.91 -1.95
CA ALA A 210 15.39 31.77 -3.09
C ALA A 210 15.54 33.28 -2.79
N THR A 211 15.47 33.67 -1.52
CA THR A 211 15.75 35.06 -1.10
C THR A 211 17.24 35.33 -1.05
N LEU A 212 18.02 34.41 -0.46
CA LEU A 212 19.48 34.51 -0.42
C LEU A 212 20.11 34.47 -1.81
N GLU A 213 19.58 33.66 -2.73
CA GLU A 213 20.04 33.61 -4.12
C GLU A 213 19.87 34.96 -4.82
N ARG A 214 18.71 35.62 -4.65
CA ARG A 214 18.46 36.96 -5.20
C ARG A 214 19.36 38.03 -4.59
N GLU A 215 19.58 37.99 -3.28
CA GLU A 215 20.49 38.91 -2.60
C GLU A 215 21.94 38.76 -3.10
N LEU A 216 22.37 37.52 -3.30
CA LEU A 216 23.69 37.21 -3.86
C LEU A 216 23.84 37.70 -5.30
N GLU A 217 22.82 37.54 -6.15
CA GLU A 217 22.82 38.04 -7.53
C GLU A 217 23.00 39.56 -7.59
N VAL A 218 22.35 40.30 -6.68
CA VAL A 218 22.50 41.76 -6.57
C VAL A 218 23.91 42.14 -6.14
N ASP A 219 24.44 41.52 -5.08
CA ASP A 219 25.80 41.80 -4.58
C ASP A 219 26.88 41.48 -5.64
N VAL A 220 26.70 40.42 -6.42
CA VAL A 220 27.60 40.09 -7.54
C VAL A 220 27.52 41.16 -8.63
N SER A 221 26.32 41.63 -8.96
CA SER A 221 26.11 42.63 -10.02
C SER A 221 26.66 44.01 -9.64
N GLU A 222 26.64 44.39 -8.36
CA GLU A 222 27.19 45.66 -7.88
C GLU A 222 28.73 45.71 -7.85
N ARG A 223 29.39 44.54 -7.90
CA ARG A 223 30.87 44.43 -7.86
C ARG A 223 31.54 44.36 -9.23
N ILE A 224 30.79 44.10 -10.29
CA ILE A 224 31.27 44.02 -11.68
C ILE A 224 31.20 45.41 -12.32
#